data_AF-A0A816KRE0-F1
#
_entry.id   AF-A0A816KRE0-F1
#
_cell.length_a   1.000
_cell.length_b   1.000
_cell.length_c   1.000
_cell.angle_alpha   90.00
_cell.angle_beta   90.00
_cell.angle_gamma   90.00
#
_symmetry.space_group_name_H-M   'P 1'
#
loop_
_entity.id
_entity.type
_entity.pdbx_description
1 polymer ?
#
loop_
_entity_poly.entity_id
_entity_poly.type
_entity_poly.pdbx_seq_one_letter_code
_entity_poly.pdbx_strand_id
1 'polypeptide(L)'
;MTNRMNTCSFTFTSLRTQLPCDVLGVERTWEYLKREFDRYSDGLPDAKYYETMGSGPQLFAVVGDTVYYHDEEKWFPYTSATNIVHDTINLDDELK
;
A
#
# COMPACT_ATOMS: atom_id res chain seq x y z
N MET A 1 15.50 -20.62 0.53
CA MET A 1 14.43 -20.04 -0.30
C MET A 1 14.50 -18.55 -0.08
N THR A 2 14.81 -17.77 -1.11
CA THR A 2 14.94 -16.30 -1.01
C THR A 2 13.53 -15.71 -0.85
N ASN A 3 13.23 -15.08 0.29
CA ASN A 3 11.95 -14.40 0.49
C ASN A 3 12.02 -13.03 -0.22
N ARG A 4 11.58 -13.01 -1.48
CA ARG A 4 11.42 -11.77 -2.24
C ARG A 4 10.09 -11.13 -1.87
N MET A 5 10.13 -9.86 -1.47
CA MET A 5 8.93 -9.07 -1.28
C MET A 5 8.92 -7.93 -2.30
N ASN A 6 7.79 -7.76 -2.97
CA ASN A 6 7.57 -6.59 -3.80
C ASN A 6 7.14 -5.44 -2.90
N THR A 7 7.70 -4.27 -3.13
CA THR A 7 7.32 -3.03 -2.48
C THR A 7 6.74 -2.06 -3.49
N CYS A 8 5.93 -1.14 -2.99
CA CYS A 8 5.42 -0.01 -3.73
C CYS A 8 5.57 1.21 -2.85
N SER A 9 6.10 2.31 -3.38
CA SER A 9 6.08 3.60 -2.69
C SER A 9 5.31 4.63 -3.48
N PHE A 10 4.60 5.50 -2.76
CA PHE A 10 3.95 6.67 -3.33
C PHE A 10 3.99 7.87 -2.39
N THR A 11 3.92 9.06 -2.98
CA THR A 11 3.80 10.32 -2.24
C THR A 11 2.38 10.85 -2.40
N PHE A 12 1.73 11.25 -1.31
CA PHE A 12 0.42 11.92 -1.33
C PHE A 12 0.43 13.18 -0.46
N THR A 13 -0.48 14.12 -0.71
CA THR A 13 -0.66 15.29 0.17
C THR A 13 -1.65 14.97 1.27
N SER A 14 -1.19 14.98 2.52
CA SER A 14 -2.06 14.78 3.68
C SER A 14 -3.05 15.94 3.82
N LEU A 15 -4.34 15.61 3.93
CA LEU A 15 -5.39 16.61 4.16
C LEU A 15 -5.22 17.33 5.51
N ARG A 16 -4.64 16.64 6.51
CA ARG A 16 -4.50 17.18 7.86
C ARG A 16 -3.36 18.18 7.99
N THR A 17 -2.23 17.91 7.33
CA THR A 17 -1.03 18.73 7.45
C THR A 17 -0.78 19.62 6.23
N GLN A 18 -1.46 19.36 5.11
CA GLN A 18 -1.20 19.97 3.81
C GLN A 18 0.27 19.79 3.34
N LEU A 19 0.95 18.77 3.86
CA LEU A 19 2.33 18.44 3.50
C LEU A 19 2.37 17.11 2.72
N PRO A 20 3.31 16.97 1.77
CA PRO A 20 3.61 15.68 1.15
C PRO A 20 4.01 14.64 2.20
N CYS A 21 3.52 13.43 2.03
CA CYS A 21 3.80 12.28 2.88
C CYS A 21 4.17 11.10 1.98
N ASP A 22 5.32 10.50 2.24
CA ASP A 22 5.77 9.29 1.56
C ASP A 22 5.24 8.05 2.27
N VAL A 23 4.68 7.14 1.50
CA VAL A 23 4.14 5.86 1.96
C VAL A 23 4.93 4.77 1.26
N LEU A 24 5.51 3.88 2.05
CA LEU A 24 6.07 2.62 1.57
C LEU A 24 5.10 1.51 1.93
N GLY A 25 4.85 0.58 1.02
CA GLY A 25 4.05 -0.60 1.32
C GLY A 25 4.65 -1.87 0.77
N VAL A 26 4.36 -2.99 1.43
CA VAL A 26 4.79 -4.32 1.03
C VAL A 26 3.60 -5.08 0.46
N GLU A 27 3.78 -5.69 -0.71
CA GLU A 27 2.72 -6.42 -1.39
C GLU A 27 2.25 -7.61 -0.53
N ARG A 28 0.93 -7.74 -0.42
CA ARG A 28 0.23 -8.81 0.30
C ARG A 28 -1.00 -9.25 -0.50
N THR A 29 -1.52 -10.43 -0.21
CA THR A 29 -2.81 -10.84 -0.76
C THR A 29 -3.95 -10.12 -0.03
N TRP A 30 -5.08 -9.92 -0.72
CA TRP A 30 -6.24 -9.31 -0.09
C TRP A 30 -6.76 -10.16 1.07
N GLU A 31 -6.76 -11.48 0.94
CA GLU A 31 -7.21 -12.40 1.99
C GLU A 31 -6.38 -12.29 3.27
N TYR A 32 -5.08 -12.05 3.13
CA TYR A 32 -4.20 -11.81 4.27
C TYR A 32 -4.57 -10.49 4.97
N LEU A 33 -4.65 -9.40 4.22
CA LEU A 33 -4.96 -8.06 4.75
C LEU A 33 -6.36 -8.00 5.36
N LYS A 34 -7.32 -8.67 4.72
CA LYS A 34 -8.71 -8.79 5.17
C LYS A 34 -8.77 -9.38 6.58
N ARG A 35 -7.99 -10.45 6.81
CA ARG A 35 -7.89 -11.12 8.12
C ARG A 35 -7.09 -10.29 9.13
N GLU A 36 -5.97 -9.69 8.71
CA GLU A 36 -5.08 -8.96 9.60
C GLU A 36 -5.72 -7.67 10.14
N PHE A 37 -6.44 -6.94 9.29
CA PHE A 37 -7.02 -5.64 9.62
C PHE A 37 -8.53 -5.67 9.87
N ASP A 38 -9.10 -6.87 10.05
CA ASP A 38 -10.53 -7.10 10.26
C ASP A 38 -11.42 -6.34 9.26
N ARG A 39 -11.12 -6.48 7.96
CA ARG A 39 -11.91 -5.84 6.90
C ARG A 39 -12.99 -6.79 6.41
N TYR A 40 -14.21 -6.30 6.26
CA TYR A 40 -15.32 -7.14 5.75
C TYR A 40 -15.64 -6.89 4.28
N SER A 41 -15.20 -5.76 3.74
CA SER A 41 -15.43 -5.38 2.35
C SER A 41 -14.76 -6.32 1.35
N ASP A 42 -15.19 -6.21 0.10
CA ASP A 42 -14.52 -6.83 -1.02
C ASP A 42 -13.28 -6.03 -1.43
N GLY A 43 -12.37 -6.72 -2.12
CA GLY A 43 -11.20 -6.12 -2.74
C GLY A 43 -11.57 -5.38 -4.03
N LEU A 44 -10.65 -4.56 -4.52
CA LEU A 44 -10.75 -3.98 -5.85
C LEU A 44 -10.37 -5.02 -6.93
N PRO A 45 -11.11 -5.09 -8.04
CA PRO A 45 -10.72 -5.95 -9.17
C PRO A 45 -9.39 -5.47 -9.77
N ASP A 46 -8.56 -6.42 -10.20
CA ASP A 46 -7.24 -6.18 -10.82
C ASP A 46 -6.26 -5.36 -9.97
N ALA A 47 -6.49 -5.29 -8.65
CA ALA A 47 -5.66 -4.54 -7.74
C ALA A 47 -4.48 -5.35 -7.19
N LYS A 48 -3.36 -4.66 -6.98
CA LYS A 48 -2.29 -5.11 -6.07
C LYS A 48 -2.48 -4.43 -4.72
N TYR A 49 -2.33 -5.18 -3.64
CA TYR A 49 -2.57 -4.68 -2.29
C TYR A 49 -1.28 -4.58 -1.50
N TYR A 50 -1.17 -3.54 -0.70
CA TYR A 50 0.03 -3.22 0.03
C TYR A 50 -0.30 -2.91 1.49
N GLU A 51 0.43 -3.58 2.39
CA GLU A 51 0.48 -3.24 3.81
C GLU A 51 1.46 -2.07 4.00
N THR A 52 1.01 -0.97 4.61
CA THR A 52 1.86 0.21 4.78
C THR A 52 2.93 -0.03 5.86
N MET A 53 4.15 0.37 5.53
CA MET A 53 5.30 0.43 6.43
C MET A 53 5.48 1.86 6.93
N GLY A 54 5.26 2.10 8.21
CA GLY A 54 5.48 3.40 8.85
C GLY A 54 4.24 4.30 8.83
N SER A 55 4.43 5.56 8.42
CA SER A 55 3.41 6.60 8.51
C SER A 55 2.48 6.59 7.28
N GLY A 56 1.17 6.50 7.50
CA GLY A 56 0.20 6.53 6.39
C GLY A 56 -1.11 5.82 6.73
N PRO A 57 -1.97 5.55 5.72
CA PRO A 57 -3.11 4.63 5.90
C PRO A 57 -2.59 3.23 6.26
N GLN A 58 -3.39 2.40 6.91
CA GLN A 58 -2.96 1.04 7.28
C GLN A 58 -2.61 0.17 6.06
N LEU A 59 -3.37 0.32 4.97
CA LEU A 59 -3.14 -0.38 3.72
C LEU A 59 -3.64 0.46 2.55
N PHE A 60 -3.10 0.17 1.37
CA PHE A 60 -3.51 0.78 0.12
C PHE A 60 -3.52 -0.25 -1.01
N ALA A 61 -4.21 0.08 -2.10
CA ALA A 61 -4.29 -0.74 -3.30
C ALA A 61 -3.89 0.07 -4.53
N VAL A 62 -3.34 -0.60 -5.54
CA VAL A 62 -2.97 0.00 -6.82
C VAL A 62 -3.71 -0.72 -7.94
N VAL A 63 -4.45 0.04 -8.75
CA VAL A 63 -5.14 -0.44 -9.96
C VAL A 63 -4.64 0.40 -11.13
N GLY A 64 -3.87 -0.21 -12.04
CA GLY A 64 -3.14 0.53 -13.07
C GLY A 64 -2.22 1.58 -12.42
N ASP A 65 -2.44 2.85 -12.74
CA ASP A 65 -1.69 3.98 -12.19
C ASP A 65 -2.43 4.71 -11.05
N THR A 66 -3.55 4.18 -10.57
CA THR A 66 -4.36 4.81 -9.51
C THR A 66 -4.12 4.12 -8.18
N VAL A 67 -3.81 4.92 -7.16
CA VAL A 67 -3.65 4.47 -5.76
C VAL A 67 -4.94 4.70 -4.99
N TYR A 68 -5.37 3.72 -4.21
CA TYR A 68 -6.56 3.76 -3.37
C TYR A 68 -6.18 3.53 -1.90
N TYR A 69 -6.74 4.30 -0.98
CA TYR A 69 -6.72 3.94 0.44
C TYR A 69 -8.02 3.26 0.85
N HIS A 70 -7.91 2.43 1.88
CA HIS A 70 -9.05 1.79 2.51
C HIS A 70 -9.42 2.52 3.80
N ASP A 71 -10.67 2.96 3.89
CA ASP A 71 -11.24 3.62 5.07
C ASP A 71 -12.73 3.29 5.18
N GLU A 72 -13.26 3.16 6.39
CA GLU A 72 -14.68 2.82 6.66
C GLU A 72 -15.26 1.74 5.72
N GLU A 73 -14.51 0.64 5.53
CA GLU A 73 -14.89 -0.49 4.64
C GLU A 73 -15.05 -0.15 3.16
N LYS A 74 -14.52 0.98 2.71
CA LYS A 74 -14.59 1.45 1.33
C LYS A 74 -13.22 1.84 0.80
N TRP A 75 -13.13 1.79 -0.53
CA TRP A 75 -11.94 2.20 -1.26
C TRP A 75 -12.13 3.61 -1.82
N PHE A 76 -11.14 4.46 -1.58
CA PHE A 76 -11.15 5.84 -2.03
C PHE A 76 -9.87 6.14 -2.82
N PRO A 77 -9.95 6.78 -3.99
CA PRO A 77 -8.77 7.10 -4.77
C PRO A 77 -7.99 8.27 -4.13
N TYR A 78 -6.67 8.17 -4.10
CA TYR A 78 -5.81 9.30 -3.83
C TYR A 78 -5.74 10.21 -5.05
N THR A 79 -6.30 11.40 -4.95
CA THR A 79 -6.26 12.41 -6.02
C THR A 79 -4.90 13.11 -6.15
N SER A 80 -4.04 13.00 -5.13
CA SER A 80 -2.73 13.67 -5.04
C SER A 80 -1.53 12.72 -5.13
N ALA A 81 -1.77 11.43 -5.39
CA ALA A 81 -0.68 10.46 -5.51
C ALA A 81 0.16 10.74 -6.77
N THR A 82 1.47 10.99 -6.62
CA THR A 82 2.32 11.44 -7.74
C THR A 82 3.64 10.68 -7.92
N ASN A 83 3.87 9.60 -7.19
CA ASN A 83 4.99 8.68 -7.42
C ASN A 83 4.47 7.25 -7.26
N ILE A 84 4.79 6.35 -8.18
CA ILE A 84 4.56 4.91 -8.00
C ILE A 84 5.87 4.23 -8.37
N VAL A 85 6.64 3.83 -7.36
CA VAL A 85 7.89 3.09 -7.57
C VAL A 85 7.67 1.67 -7.09
N HIS A 86 7.82 0.72 -8.00
CA HIS A 86 7.77 -0.71 -7.69
C HIS A 86 9.19 -1.26 -7.64
N ASP A 87 9.58 -1.79 -6.50
CA ASP A 87 10.88 -2.44 -6.31
C ASP A 87 10.68 -3.87 -5.77
N THR A 88 11.65 -4.74 -6.03
CA THR A 88 11.73 -6.06 -5.38
C THR A 88 12.93 -6.07 -4.46
N ILE A 89 12.69 -6.21 -3.17
CA ILE A 89 13.76 -6.24 -2.16
C ILE A 89 14.02 -7.70 -1.75
N ASN A 90 15.30 -8.08 -1.67
CA ASN A 90 15.71 -9.34 -1.06
C ASN A 90 15.91 -9.11 0.44
N LEU A 91 15.14 -9.80 1.28
CA LEU A 91 15.26 -9.69 2.74
C LEU A 91 16.57 -10.26 3.30
N ASP A 92 17.37 -10.95 2.48
CA ASP A 92 18.65 -11.55 2.87
C ASP A 92 19.81 -10.52 2.98
N ASP A 93 19.61 -9.28 2.54
CA ASP A 93 20.65 -8.22 2.54
C ASP A 93 20.62 -7.30 3.80
N GLU A 94 19.56 -7.33 4.62
CA GLU A 94 19.44 -6.46 5.81
C GLU A 94 19.93 -7.09 7.14
N LEU A 95 20.58 -8.27 7.11
CA LEU A 95 21.15 -8.94 8.29
C LEU A 95 22.70 -9.02 8.28
N LYS A 96 23.38 -8.04 7.68
CA LYS A 96 24.85 -7.91 7.77
C LYS A 96 25.29 -6.72 8.61
#